data_AF-A0A9E6Z4R7-F1
#
_entry.id   AF-A0A9E6Z4R7-F1
#
_cell.length_a   1.000
_cell.length_b   1.000
_cell.length_c   1.000
_cell.angle_alpha   90.00
_cell.angle_beta   90.00
_cell.angle_gamma   90.00
#
_symmetry.space_group_name_H-M   'P 1'
#
loop_
_entity.id
_entity.type
_entity.pdbx_description
1 polymer ?
#
loop_
_entity_poly.entity_id
_entity_poly.type
_entity_poly.pdbx_seq_one_letter_code
_entity_poly.pdbx_strand_id
1 'polypeptide(L)'
;MSYAQKKGIDVVVVDHHIPEEELPQAVAIVNPNREDDKSGLGHLCAAGVSFFVLAALQKKQDPLSKRINLLSLLDLVALGTVCDVVPLKGINKAFVSTRASYYGERTQSWYPNPF
;
A
#
# COMPACT_ATOMS: atom_id res chain seq x y z
N MET A 1 11.18 11.12 -16.27
CA MET A 1 12.16 11.59 -15.27
C MET A 1 12.99 12.81 -15.70
N SER A 2 13.41 12.93 -16.97
CA SER A 2 14.26 14.06 -17.45
C SER A 2 13.74 15.47 -17.07
N TYR A 3 12.42 15.70 -17.09
CA TYR A 3 11.85 17.01 -16.72
C TYR A 3 12.05 17.35 -15.24
N ALA A 4 11.75 16.42 -14.32
CA ALA A 4 11.89 16.63 -12.88
C ALA A 4 13.35 16.88 -12.50
N GLN A 5 14.28 16.12 -13.06
CA GLN A 5 15.72 16.30 -12.85
C GLN A 5 16.23 17.66 -13.34
N LYS A 6 15.81 18.10 -14.53
CA LYS A 6 16.14 19.44 -15.05
C LYS A 6 15.63 20.57 -14.16
N LYS A 7 14.66 20.28 -13.28
CA LYS A 7 14.10 21.21 -12.30
C LYS A 7 14.69 21.02 -10.89
N GLY A 8 15.63 20.10 -10.70
CA GLY A 8 16.21 19.79 -9.38
C GLY A 8 15.20 19.17 -8.42
N ILE A 9 14.22 18.43 -8.92
CA ILE A 9 13.18 17.79 -8.10
C ILE A 9 13.57 16.34 -7.84
N ASP A 10 13.65 15.97 -6.57
CA ASP A 10 13.83 14.58 -6.15
C ASP A 10 12.58 13.76 -6.43
N VAL A 11 12.75 12.56 -6.99
CA VAL A 11 11.66 11.67 -7.36
C VAL A 11 11.81 10.33 -6.65
N VAL A 12 10.77 9.93 -5.92
CA VAL A 12 10.61 8.59 -5.37
C VAL A 12 9.51 7.88 -6.16
N VAL A 13 9.79 6.67 -6.62
CA VAL A 13 8.81 5.83 -7.33
C VAL A 13 8.31 4.75 -6.38
N VAL A 14 6.99 4.64 -6.26
CA VAL A 14 6.32 3.55 -5.54
C VAL A 14 5.39 2.88 -6.52
N ASP A 15 5.69 1.63 -6.85
CA ASP A 15 4.98 0.88 -7.89
C ASP A 15 4.94 -0.61 -7.54
N HIS A 16 4.23 -1.38 -8.34
CA HIS A 16 4.06 -2.81 -8.23
C HIS A 16 4.03 -3.53 -9.58
N HIS A 17 4.13 -2.83 -10.71
CA HIS A 17 4.23 -3.51 -12.00
C HIS A 17 5.56 -4.25 -12.15
N ILE A 18 5.61 -5.21 -13.07
CA ILE A 18 6.88 -5.82 -13.49
C ILE A 18 7.73 -4.71 -14.10
N PRO A 19 8.89 -4.37 -13.52
CA PRO A 19 9.73 -3.31 -14.06
C PRO A 19 10.43 -3.79 -15.34
N GLU A 20 10.80 -2.83 -16.17
CA GLU A 20 11.77 -3.05 -17.25
C GLU A 20 13.18 -3.31 -16.67
N GLU A 21 14.10 -3.81 -17.49
CA GLU A 21 15.49 -4.07 -17.11
C GLU A 21 16.19 -2.77 -16.66
N GLU A 22 15.97 -1.68 -17.38
CA GLU A 22 16.46 -0.35 -17.01
C GLU A 22 15.46 0.37 -16.11
N LEU A 23 15.85 0.60 -14.85
CA LEU A 23 15.03 1.33 -13.90
C LEU A 23 15.10 2.86 -14.13
N PRO A 24 14.01 3.60 -13.86
CA PRO A 24 14.00 5.04 -14.00
C PRO A 24 15.00 5.70 -13.05
N GLN A 25 15.63 6.77 -13.50
CA GLN A 25 16.49 7.58 -12.64
C GLN A 25 15.66 8.35 -11.59
N ALA A 26 15.52 7.72 -10.43
CA ALA A 26 14.81 8.19 -9.24
C ALA A 26 15.74 8.05 -8.01
N VAL A 27 15.54 8.87 -6.97
CA VAL A 27 16.36 8.79 -5.75
C VAL A 27 16.04 7.54 -4.92
N ALA A 28 14.83 6.99 -5.10
CA ALA A 28 14.45 5.68 -4.57
C ALA A 28 13.33 5.07 -5.42
N ILE A 29 13.32 3.73 -5.49
CA ILE A 29 12.28 2.94 -6.15
C ILE A 29 11.86 1.82 -5.20
N VAL A 30 10.60 1.84 -4.79
CA VAL A 30 9.98 0.79 -3.99
C VAL A 30 9.03 0.02 -4.89
N ASN A 31 9.45 -1.17 -5.31
CA ASN A 31 8.65 -2.07 -6.14
C ASN A 31 8.99 -3.54 -5.81
N PRO A 32 8.03 -4.33 -5.30
CA PRO A 32 8.26 -5.71 -4.89
C PRO A 32 8.36 -6.70 -6.06
N ASN A 33 8.20 -6.26 -7.30
CA ASN A 33 8.44 -7.04 -8.52
C ASN A 33 9.81 -6.76 -9.16
N ARG A 34 10.67 -5.97 -8.51
CA ARG A 34 12.08 -5.89 -8.89
C ARG A 34 12.78 -7.24 -8.72
N GLU A 35 13.71 -7.54 -9.61
CA GLU A 35 14.46 -8.79 -9.59
C GLU A 35 15.28 -8.97 -8.29
N ASP A 36 15.75 -7.87 -7.71
CA ASP A 36 16.53 -7.88 -6.47
C ASP A 36 15.68 -7.85 -5.19
N ASP A 37 14.35 -7.76 -5.30
CA ASP A 37 13.44 -7.79 -4.16
C ASP A 37 13.27 -9.22 -3.62
N LYS A 38 13.40 -9.35 -2.30
CA LYS A 38 13.31 -10.64 -1.58
C LYS A 38 12.13 -10.72 -0.62
N SER A 39 11.21 -9.76 -0.68
CA SER A 39 10.08 -9.67 0.26
C SER A 39 9.04 -10.76 0.05
N GLY A 40 8.96 -11.32 -1.16
CA GLY A 40 7.86 -12.22 -1.55
C GLY A 40 6.51 -11.50 -1.72
N LEU A 41 6.53 -10.16 -1.75
CA LEU A 41 5.35 -9.31 -1.81
C LEU A 41 5.02 -8.81 -3.23
N GLY A 42 5.55 -9.44 -4.28
CA GLY A 42 5.27 -9.08 -5.69
C GLY A 42 3.79 -9.19 -6.12
N HIS A 43 2.93 -9.67 -5.21
CA HIS A 43 1.49 -9.74 -5.39
C HIS A 43 0.74 -8.53 -4.81
N LEU A 44 1.43 -7.54 -4.23
CA LEU A 44 0.78 -6.32 -3.74
C LEU A 44 0.30 -5.44 -4.90
N CYS A 45 -0.79 -4.70 -4.68
CA CYS A 45 -1.13 -3.54 -5.49
C CYS A 45 -0.33 -2.30 -5.02
N ALA A 46 -0.28 -1.24 -5.83
CA ALA A 46 0.42 0.00 -5.46
C ALA A 46 -0.04 0.59 -4.12
N ALA A 47 -1.34 0.49 -3.77
CA ALA A 47 -1.86 0.93 -2.48
C ALA A 47 -1.28 0.11 -1.31
N GLY A 48 -1.11 -1.20 -1.48
CA GLY A 48 -0.46 -2.07 -0.52
C GLY A 48 1.03 -1.76 -0.35
N VAL A 49 1.75 -1.51 -1.45
CA VAL A 49 3.16 -1.07 -1.39
C VAL A 49 3.27 0.27 -0.64
N SER A 50 2.40 1.22 -0.96
CA SER A 50 2.35 2.54 -0.29
C SER A 50 2.06 2.43 1.20
N PHE A 51 1.17 1.52 1.62
CA PHE A 51 0.91 1.24 3.03
C PHE A 51 2.18 0.82 3.77
N PHE A 52 2.99 -0.06 3.17
CA PHE A 52 4.26 -0.48 3.77
C PHE A 52 5.30 0.64 3.80
N VAL A 53 5.33 1.52 2.80
CA VAL A 53 6.18 2.73 2.83
C VAL A 53 5.82 3.61 4.03
N LEU A 54 4.53 3.89 4.24
CA LEU A 54 4.07 4.68 5.39
C LEU A 54 4.38 3.99 6.72
N ALA A 55 4.20 2.67 6.81
CA ALA A 55 4.56 1.89 7.99
C ALA A 55 6.07 1.94 8.29
N ALA A 56 6.91 1.88 7.26
CA ALA A 56 8.35 2.01 7.39
C ALA A 56 8.77 3.41 7.88
N LEU A 57 8.13 4.46 7.37
CA LEU A 57 8.37 5.84 7.83
C LEU A 57 7.98 6.03 9.31
N GLN A 58 6.83 5.48 9.73
CA GLN A 58 6.44 5.49 11.15
C GLN A 58 7.44 4.75 12.03
N LYS A 59 7.92 3.59 11.59
CA LYS A 59 8.94 2.82 12.30
C LYS A 59 10.26 3.60 12.43
N LYS A 60 10.60 4.43 11.45
CA LYS A 60 11.75 5.34 11.49
C LYS A 60 11.51 6.61 12.30
N GLN A 61 10.34 6.71 12.95
CA GLN A 61 9.93 7.85 13.78
C GLN A 61 9.88 9.18 13.01
N ASP A 62 9.61 9.14 11.70
CA ASP A 62 9.45 10.36 10.91
C ASP A 62 8.34 11.24 11.51
N PRO A 63 8.60 12.53 11.84
CA PRO A 63 7.64 13.37 12.55
C PRO A 63 6.30 13.56 11.82
N LEU A 64 6.30 13.54 10.49
CA LEU A 64 5.10 13.71 9.69
C LEU A 64 4.28 12.41 9.68
N SER A 65 4.95 11.27 9.59
CA SER A 65 4.31 9.95 9.58
C SER A 65 3.60 9.60 10.88
N LYS A 66 4.05 10.14 12.03
CA LYS A 66 3.42 9.90 13.36
C LYS A 66 1.95 10.34 13.43
N ARG A 67 1.54 11.26 12.55
CA ARG A 67 0.15 11.75 12.49
C ARG A 67 -0.77 10.85 11.67
N ILE A 68 -0.21 9.89 10.92
CA ILE A 68 -0.97 9.02 10.04
C ILE A 68 -1.52 7.85 10.87
N ASN A 69 -2.84 7.64 10.83
CA ASN A 69 -3.42 6.42 11.38
C ASN A 69 -3.44 5.33 10.30
N LEU A 70 -2.45 4.44 10.29
CA LEU A 70 -2.35 3.36 9.30
C LEU A 70 -3.61 2.49 9.25
N LEU A 71 -4.22 2.20 10.40
CA LEU A 71 -5.43 1.37 10.45
C LEU A 71 -6.61 2.02 9.73
N SER A 72 -6.69 3.36 9.72
CA SER A 72 -7.73 4.06 8.97
C SER A 72 -7.53 4.02 7.45
N LEU A 73 -6.34 3.67 6.97
CA LEU A 73 -6.06 3.56 5.53
C LEU A 73 -6.40 2.17 4.98
N LEU A 74 -6.69 1.18 5.83
CA LEU A 74 -6.95 -0.19 5.40
C LEU A 74 -8.14 -0.31 4.45
N ASP A 75 -9.14 0.59 4.53
CA ASP A 75 -10.22 0.67 3.55
C ASP A 75 -9.70 0.97 2.13
N LEU A 76 -8.82 1.95 2.02
CA LEU A 76 -8.24 2.35 0.74
C LEU A 76 -7.30 1.28 0.19
N VAL A 77 -6.54 0.63 1.08
CA VAL A 77 -5.67 -0.49 0.70
C VAL A 77 -6.49 -1.67 0.20
N ALA A 78 -7.53 -2.08 0.93
CA ALA A 78 -8.42 -3.17 0.55
C ALA A 78 -9.14 -2.86 -0.77
N LEU A 79 -9.66 -1.64 -0.94
CA LEU A 79 -10.28 -1.19 -2.18
C LEU A 79 -9.30 -1.29 -3.35
N GLY A 80 -8.09 -0.75 -3.20
CA GLY A 80 -7.05 -0.84 -4.21
C GLY A 80 -6.69 -2.28 -4.55
N THR A 81 -6.53 -3.14 -3.54
CA THR A 81 -6.23 -4.57 -3.74
C THR A 81 -7.31 -5.27 -4.57
N VAL A 82 -8.59 -5.00 -4.30
CA VAL A 82 -9.70 -5.61 -5.06
C VAL A 82 -9.81 -5.02 -6.47
N CYS A 83 -9.72 -3.69 -6.60
CA CYS A 83 -9.84 -3.01 -7.89
C CYS A 83 -8.71 -3.36 -8.87
N ASP A 84 -7.53 -3.64 -8.33
CA ASP A 84 -6.34 -4.01 -9.11
C ASP A 84 -6.26 -5.52 -9.39
N VAL A 85 -7.26 -6.29 -8.93
CA VAL A 85 -7.44 -7.73 -9.21
C VAL A 85 -6.20 -8.57 -8.86
N VAL A 86 -5.41 -8.11 -7.89
CA VAL A 86 -4.22 -8.84 -7.43
C VAL A 86 -4.62 -10.05 -6.58
N PRO A 87 -3.81 -11.12 -6.54
CA PRO A 87 -4.19 -12.35 -5.82
C PRO A 87 -4.51 -12.10 -4.34
N LEU A 88 -5.69 -12.53 -3.89
CA LEU A 88 -6.13 -12.45 -2.48
C LEU A 88 -5.53 -13.59 -1.65
N LYS A 89 -4.20 -13.56 -1.51
CA LYS A 89 -3.41 -14.46 -0.66
C LYS A 89 -2.55 -13.69 0.33
N GLY A 90 -2.07 -14.37 1.36
CA GLY A 90 -1.17 -13.77 2.36
C GLY A 90 -1.71 -12.44 2.90
N ILE A 91 -0.90 -11.39 2.78
CA ILE A 91 -1.25 -10.06 3.32
C ILE A 91 -2.40 -9.39 2.57
N ASN A 92 -2.57 -9.61 1.26
CA ASN A 92 -3.72 -9.07 0.51
C ASN A 92 -5.04 -9.61 1.06
N LYS A 93 -5.07 -10.91 1.40
CA LYS A 93 -6.24 -11.51 2.06
C LYS A 93 -6.49 -10.84 3.42
N ALA A 94 -5.44 -10.56 4.18
CA ALA A 94 -5.57 -9.87 5.46
C ALA A 94 -6.12 -8.45 5.28
N PHE A 95 -5.58 -7.64 4.36
CA PHE A 95 -6.09 -6.29 4.08
C PHE A 95 -7.59 -6.28 3.78
N VAL A 96 -8.06 -7.18 2.93
CA VAL A 96 -9.47 -7.28 2.56
C VAL A 96 -10.33 -7.84 3.71
N SER A 97 -9.85 -8.85 4.44
CA SER A 97 -10.64 -9.55 5.48
C SER A 97 -10.75 -8.75 6.78
N THR A 98 -9.64 -8.15 7.24
CA THR A 98 -9.59 -7.40 8.50
C THR A 98 -10.63 -6.28 8.53
N ARG A 99 -10.93 -5.70 7.38
CA ARG A 99 -11.89 -4.60 7.27
C ARG A 99 -13.34 -5.07 7.14
N ALA A 100 -13.59 -6.17 6.42
CA ALA A 100 -14.90 -6.80 6.38
C ALA A 100 -15.39 -7.19 7.78
N SER A 101 -14.52 -7.76 8.63
CA SER A 101 -14.86 -8.06 10.03
C SER A 101 -15.19 -6.81 10.85
N TYR A 102 -14.44 -5.73 10.68
CA TYR A 102 -14.71 -4.46 11.36
C TYR A 102 -16.05 -3.84 10.95
N TYR A 103 -16.45 -3.97 9.68
CA TYR A 103 -17.80 -3.56 9.24
C TYR A 103 -18.89 -4.53 9.70
N GLY A 104 -18.61 -5.83 9.80
CA GLY A 104 -19.52 -6.82 10.39
C GLY A 104 -19.88 -6.48 11.84
N GLU A 105 -18.91 -6.03 12.63
CA GLU A 105 -19.12 -5.56 14.00
C GLU A 105 -19.91 -4.24 14.07
N ARG A 106 -19.70 -3.32 13.10
CA ARG A 106 -20.42 -2.03 13.04
C ARG A 106 -21.82 -2.10 12.44
N THR A 107 -22.09 -3.06 11.55
CA THR A 107 -23.43 -3.23 10.97
C THR A 107 -24.42 -3.81 11.97
N GLN A 108 -23.96 -4.59 12.96
CA GLN A 108 -24.80 -4.99 14.10
C GLN A 108 -25.25 -3.80 14.97
N SER A 109 -24.49 -2.70 15.03
CA SER A 109 -24.95 -1.50 15.74
C SER A 109 -25.92 -0.63 14.92
N TRP A 110 -26.08 -0.90 13.61
CA TRP A 110 -26.93 -0.13 12.71
C TRP A 110 -28.29 -0.79 12.44
N TYR A 111 -28.44 -2.08 12.76
CA TYR A 111 -29.72 -2.76 12.86
C TYR A 111 -30.09 -2.97 14.34
N PRO A 112 -30.84 -2.04 14.99
CA PRO A 112 -31.47 -2.38 16.25
C PRO A 112 -32.43 -3.56 15.99
N ASN A 113 -32.35 -4.58 16.84
CA ASN A 113 -33.14 -5.80 16.77
C ASN A 113 -34.61 -5.50 16.43
N PRO A 114 -35.20 -6.05 15.35
CA PRO A 114 -36.62 -5.83 15.05
C PRO A 114 -37.56 -6.69 15.93
N PHE A 115 -37.05 -7.27 17.02
CA PHE A 115 -37.81 -8.01 18.03
C PHE A 115 -37.31 -7.72 19.45
#